data_AF-A0A7W0HCD2-F1
#
_entry.id   AF-A0A7W0HCD2-F1
#
_cell.length_a   1.000
_cell.length_b   1.000
_cell.length_c   1.000
_cell.angle_alpha   90.00
_cell.angle_beta   90.00
_cell.angle_gamma   90.00
#
_symmetry.space_group_name_H-M   'P 1'
#
loop_
_entity.id
_entity.type
_entity.pdbx_description
1 polymer ?
#
loop_
_entity_poly.entity_id
_entity_poly.type
_entity_poly.pdbx_seq_one_letter_code
_entity_poly.pdbx_strand_id
1 'polypeptide(L)'
;MATTRGKLTTGEIVIVAAGAIALVFSFFPWYRSGPFHVSAWGRTLFPLATLVPLLGSLMMAQVLVDKLAGVRLPQRVGDFTWEQVHLVAAIGAVVIVVCYLLVDRVGFEFGFGFYFELVAAIALVVGAVMIRKERASASLRP
;
A
#
# COMPACT_ATOMS: atom_id res chain seq x y z
N MET A 1 19.22 -9.26 -15.81
CA MET A 1 17.86 -9.83 -15.71
C MET A 1 16.92 -8.93 -16.52
N ALA A 2 16.42 -9.41 -17.66
CA ALA A 2 15.61 -8.61 -18.57
C ALA A 2 14.24 -8.36 -17.95
N THR A 3 13.86 -7.10 -17.73
CA THR A 3 12.49 -6.74 -17.39
C THR A 3 11.63 -6.95 -18.63
N THR A 4 10.73 -7.94 -18.61
CA THR A 4 9.71 -8.11 -19.65
C THR A 4 8.79 -6.90 -19.65
N ARG A 5 9.12 -5.93 -20.49
CA ARG A 5 8.40 -4.67 -20.69
C ARG A 5 6.91 -4.94 -20.92
N GLY A 6 6.05 -4.26 -20.17
CA GLY A 6 4.60 -4.22 -20.42
C GLY A 6 3.74 -5.30 -19.78
N LYS A 7 4.30 -6.34 -19.12
CA LYS A 7 3.50 -7.31 -18.35
C LYS A 7 3.76 -7.17 -16.87
N LEU A 8 2.70 -6.82 -16.13
CA LEU A 8 2.71 -6.85 -14.67
C LEU A 8 2.67 -8.31 -14.19
N THR A 9 3.46 -8.62 -13.17
CA THR A 9 3.33 -9.89 -12.46
C THR A 9 2.08 -9.89 -11.59
N THR A 10 1.69 -11.06 -11.07
CA THR A 10 0.51 -11.15 -10.20
C THR A 10 0.71 -10.31 -8.94
N GLY A 11 1.90 -10.37 -8.31
CA GLY A 11 2.21 -9.53 -7.15
C GLY A 11 2.14 -8.03 -7.44
N GLU A 12 2.61 -7.60 -8.63
CA GLU A 12 2.54 -6.22 -9.08
C GLU A 12 1.10 -5.75 -9.29
N ILE A 13 0.24 -6.58 -9.88
CA ILE A 13 -1.20 -6.29 -10.03
C ILE A 13 -1.86 -6.10 -8.67
N VAL A 14 -1.55 -6.97 -7.70
CA VAL A 14 -2.10 -6.87 -6.34
C VAL A 14 -1.66 -5.56 -5.68
N ILE A 15 -0.39 -5.16 -5.79
CA ILE A 15 0.08 -3.88 -5.25
C ILE A 15 -0.64 -2.70 -5.90
N VAL A 16 -0.78 -2.70 -7.23
CA VAL A 16 -1.44 -1.60 -7.96
C VAL A 16 -2.91 -1.49 -7.54
N ALA A 17 -3.64 -2.61 -7.50
CA ALA A 17 -5.04 -2.61 -7.09
C ALA A 17 -5.19 -2.19 -5.62
N ALA A 18 -4.35 -2.71 -4.72
CA ALA A 18 -4.40 -2.36 -3.30
C ALA A 18 -4.03 -0.89 -3.06
N GLY A 19 -2.99 -0.37 -3.74
CA GLY A 19 -2.61 1.04 -3.66
C GLY A 19 -3.72 1.97 -4.16
N ALA A 20 -4.40 1.59 -5.25
CA ALA A 20 -5.56 2.33 -5.75
C ALA A 20 -6.73 2.32 -4.76
N ILE A 21 -7.03 1.17 -4.15
CA ILE A 21 -8.07 1.05 -3.11
C ILE A 21 -7.69 1.92 -1.91
N ALA A 22 -6.47 1.81 -1.40
CA ALA A 22 -6.01 2.62 -0.26
C ALA A 22 -6.18 4.12 -0.56
N LEU A 23 -5.73 4.57 -1.73
CA LEU A 23 -5.85 5.98 -2.12
C LEU A 23 -7.30 6.43 -2.24
N VAL A 24 -8.13 5.69 -2.99
CA VAL A 24 -9.52 6.09 -3.22
C VAL A 24 -10.31 6.10 -1.92
N PHE A 25 -10.21 5.04 -1.12
CA PHE A 25 -10.98 4.91 0.13
C PHE A 25 -10.49 5.81 1.26
N SER A 26 -9.28 6.36 1.15
CA SER A 26 -8.76 7.36 2.10
C SER A 26 -9.56 8.65 2.17
N PHE A 27 -10.25 9.00 1.09
CA PHE A 27 -11.11 10.18 1.02
C PHE A 27 -12.50 9.97 1.64
N PHE A 28 -12.86 8.72 1.92
CA PHE A 28 -14.16 8.35 2.48
C PHE A 28 -14.14 8.37 4.02
N PRO A 29 -15.31 8.23 4.69
CA PRO A 29 -15.38 8.20 6.14
C PRO A 29 -14.45 7.15 6.74
N TRP A 30 -13.45 7.61 7.48
CA TRP A 30 -12.50 6.79 8.24
C TRP A 30 -13.01 6.62 9.67
N TYR A 31 -13.43 7.72 10.28
CA TYR A 31 -14.31 7.73 11.46
C TYR A 31 -15.64 8.40 11.16
N ARG A 32 -16.70 7.95 11.85
CA ARG A 32 -18.05 8.52 11.78
C ARG A 32 -18.64 8.71 13.17
N SER A 33 -19.44 9.76 13.33
CA SER A 33 -20.29 10.00 14.49
C SER A 33 -21.54 10.74 14.02
N GLY A 34 -22.67 10.02 13.93
CA GLY A 34 -23.89 10.55 13.32
C GLY A 34 -23.66 11.07 11.89
N PRO A 35 -24.05 12.31 11.54
CA PRO A 35 -23.82 12.89 10.21
C PRO A 35 -22.37 13.33 9.99
N PHE A 36 -21.57 13.43 11.05
CA PHE A 36 -20.19 13.90 10.97
C PHE A 36 -19.26 12.75 10.65
N HIS A 37 -18.29 13.01 9.78
CA HIS A 37 -17.26 12.04 9.43
C HIS A 37 -15.92 12.76 9.22
N VAL A 38 -14.84 12.01 9.43
CA VAL A 38 -13.48 12.45 9.11
C VAL A 38 -12.83 11.40 8.23
N SER A 39 -12.18 11.84 7.17
CA SER A 39 -11.38 10.99 6.28
C SER A 39 -9.95 10.84 6.79
N ALA A 40 -9.14 9.98 6.18
CA ALA A 40 -7.73 9.79 6.56
C ALA A 40 -6.88 11.07 6.42
N TRP A 41 -7.39 12.08 5.72
CA TRP A 41 -6.78 13.40 5.53
C TRP A 41 -7.24 14.44 6.55
N GLY A 42 -8.16 14.08 7.45
CA GLY A 42 -8.69 14.97 8.47
C GLY A 42 -7.63 15.36 9.51
N ARG A 43 -7.75 16.59 10.05
CA ARG A 43 -6.78 17.17 11.00
C ARG A 43 -6.50 16.30 12.23
N THR A 44 -7.47 15.48 12.65
CA THR A 44 -7.36 14.59 13.82
C THR A 44 -6.65 13.28 13.53
N LEU A 45 -6.57 12.88 12.26
CA LEU A 45 -5.99 11.63 11.79
C LEU A 45 -4.64 11.84 11.09
N PHE A 46 -4.39 13.05 10.61
CA PHE A 46 -3.12 13.47 10.03
C PHE A 46 -2.02 13.57 11.10
N PRO A 47 -0.79 13.12 10.82
CA PRO A 47 -0.34 12.49 9.57
C PRO A 47 -0.45 10.96 9.56
N LEU A 48 -0.70 10.32 10.70
CA LEU A 48 -0.52 8.87 10.85
C LEU A 48 -1.45 8.07 9.96
N ALA A 49 -2.76 8.32 9.97
CA ALA A 49 -3.69 7.61 9.08
C ALA A 49 -3.36 7.89 7.60
N THR A 50 -2.98 9.12 7.28
CA THR A 50 -2.61 9.55 5.93
C THR A 50 -1.39 8.81 5.38
N LEU A 51 -0.50 8.28 6.23
CA LEU A 51 0.63 7.48 5.77
C LEU A 51 0.19 6.19 5.08
N VAL A 52 -0.96 5.60 5.42
CA VAL A 52 -1.47 4.36 4.81
C VAL A 52 -1.72 4.54 3.30
N PRO A 53 -2.58 5.49 2.85
CA PRO A 53 -2.78 5.72 1.43
C PRO A 53 -1.54 6.27 0.74
N LEU A 54 -0.67 7.02 1.43
CA LEU A 54 0.59 7.49 0.85
C LEU A 54 1.55 6.34 0.55
N LEU A 55 1.76 5.42 1.50
CA LEU A 55 2.61 4.25 1.29
C LEU A 55 2.06 3.35 0.18
N GLY A 56 0.75 3.09 0.18
CA GLY A 56 0.09 2.34 -0.90
C GLY A 56 0.23 3.02 -2.28
N SER A 57 0.05 4.35 -2.32
CA SER A 57 0.18 5.13 -3.56
C SER A 57 1.62 5.15 -4.07
N LEU A 58 2.61 5.25 -3.19
CA LEU A 58 4.02 5.22 -3.57
C LEU A 58 4.41 3.86 -4.13
N MET A 59 3.97 2.76 -3.52
CA MET A 59 4.20 1.41 -4.03
C MET A 59 3.54 1.22 -5.40
N MET A 60 2.28 1.65 -5.56
CA MET A 60 1.59 1.63 -6.85
C MET A 60 2.35 2.46 -7.90
N ALA A 61 2.70 3.71 -7.59
CA ALA A 61 3.39 4.60 -8.50
C ALA A 61 4.75 4.03 -8.93
N GLN A 62 5.51 3.46 -8.01
CA GLN A 62 6.78 2.79 -8.31
C GLN A 62 6.60 1.67 -9.34
N VAL A 63 5.63 0.78 -9.12
CA VAL A 63 5.35 -0.35 -10.03
C VAL A 63 4.93 0.14 -11.40
N LEU A 64 4.04 1.14 -11.47
CA LEU A 64 3.56 1.70 -12.73
C LEU A 64 4.68 2.43 -13.50
N VAL A 65 5.54 3.17 -12.80
CA VAL A 65 6.67 3.88 -13.42
C VAL A 65 7.70 2.89 -13.97
N ASP A 66 8.04 1.85 -13.22
CA ASP A 66 9.00 0.82 -13.65
C ASP A 66 8.49 0.03 -14.87
N LYS A 67 7.19 -0.33 -14.87
CA LYS A 67 6.64 -1.27 -15.86
C LYS A 67 5.94 -0.64 -17.05
N LEU A 68 5.28 0.51 -16.86
CA LEU A 68 4.46 1.16 -17.88
C LEU A 68 5.10 2.42 -18.44
N ALA A 69 5.75 3.24 -17.60
CA ALA A 69 6.40 4.46 -18.08
C ALA A 69 7.75 4.19 -18.77
N GLY A 70 8.28 2.96 -18.68
CA GLY A 70 9.54 2.57 -19.31
C GLY A 70 10.76 3.31 -18.75
N VAL A 71 10.61 3.94 -17.58
CA VAL A 71 11.67 4.61 -16.84
C VAL A 71 12.53 3.55 -16.20
N ARG A 72 13.84 3.60 -16.46
CA ARG A 72 14.80 2.71 -15.79
C ARG A 72 15.06 3.24 -14.39
N LEU A 73 14.23 2.84 -13.44
CA LEU A 73 14.51 3.10 -12.03
C LEU A 73 15.79 2.35 -11.63
N PRO A 74 16.61 2.93 -10.74
CA PRO A 74 17.75 2.20 -10.19
C PRO A 74 17.24 0.91 -9.52
N GLN A 75 17.98 -0.19 -9.64
CA GLN A 75 17.56 -1.50 -9.13
C GLN A 75 17.43 -1.52 -7.59
N ARG A 76 18.01 -0.52 -6.91
CA ARG A 76 18.06 -0.37 -5.46
C ARG A 76 17.95 1.11 -5.09
N VAL A 77 17.44 1.37 -3.90
CA VAL A 77 17.43 2.69 -3.25
C VAL A 77 18.34 2.59 -2.03
N GLY A 78 19.54 3.18 -2.12
CA GLY A 78 20.62 2.91 -1.17
C GLY A 78 20.98 1.42 -1.18
N ASP A 79 20.97 0.79 -0.01
CA ASP A 79 21.26 -0.65 0.15
C ASP A 79 20.01 -1.54 0.00
N PHE A 80 18.84 -0.95 -0.16
CA PHE A 80 17.58 -1.67 -0.20
C PHE A 80 17.13 -1.97 -1.63
N THR A 81 16.74 -3.23 -1.85
CA THR A 81 15.99 -3.65 -3.04
C THR A 81 14.55 -3.13 -2.99
N TRP A 82 13.91 -2.93 -4.15
CA TRP A 82 12.52 -2.49 -4.21
C TRP A 82 11.56 -3.43 -3.49
N GLU A 83 11.87 -4.72 -3.45
CA GLU A 83 11.14 -5.76 -2.72
C GLU A 83 11.19 -5.52 -1.21
N GLN A 84 12.35 -5.15 -0.68
CA GLN A 84 12.49 -4.78 0.73
C GLN A 84 11.75 -3.49 1.03
N VAL A 85 11.84 -2.49 0.14
CA VAL A 85 11.12 -1.22 0.29
C VAL A 85 9.60 -1.45 0.33
N HIS A 86 9.06 -2.22 -0.62
CA HIS A 86 7.64 -2.57 -0.66
C HIS A 86 7.20 -3.35 0.58
N LEU A 87 8.02 -4.29 1.05
CA LEU A 87 7.68 -5.08 2.23
C LEU A 87 7.66 -4.21 3.50
N VAL A 88 8.66 -3.35 3.70
CA VAL A 88 8.70 -2.43 4.85
C VAL A 88 7.55 -1.43 4.80
N ALA A 89 7.27 -0.84 3.63
CA ALA A 89 6.16 0.08 3.44
C ALA A 89 4.80 -0.58 3.74
N ALA A 90 4.58 -1.79 3.20
CA ALA A 90 3.33 -2.52 3.43
C ALA A 90 3.14 -2.94 4.90
N ILE A 91 4.22 -3.40 5.55
CA ILE A 91 4.18 -3.72 6.99
C ILE A 91 3.89 -2.46 7.80
N GLY A 92 4.53 -1.32 7.47
CA GLY A 92 4.25 -0.03 8.11
C GLY A 92 2.78 0.36 7.98
N ALA A 93 2.21 0.23 6.78
CA ALA A 93 0.79 0.51 6.54
C ALA A 93 -0.13 -0.39 7.40
N VAL A 94 0.15 -1.70 7.47
CA VAL A 94 -0.61 -2.64 8.32
C VAL A 94 -0.50 -2.29 9.80
N VAL A 95 0.71 -2.00 10.28
CA VAL A 95 0.93 -1.62 11.69
C VAL A 95 0.11 -0.38 12.03
N ILE A 96 0.09 0.63 11.16
CA ILE A 96 -0.70 1.85 11.39
C ILE A 96 -2.20 1.53 11.52
N VAL A 97 -2.80 0.84 10.54
CA VAL A 97 -4.25 0.54 10.59
C VAL A 97 -4.61 -0.37 11.77
N VAL A 98 -3.73 -1.31 12.13
CA VAL A 98 -3.93 -2.18 13.31
C VAL A 98 -3.81 -1.39 14.60
N CYS A 99 -2.87 -0.46 14.72
CA CYS A 99 -2.80 0.43 15.88
C CYS A 99 -4.11 1.21 16.07
N TYR A 100 -4.72 1.69 14.98
CA TYR A 100 -6.00 2.38 15.05
C TYR A 100 -7.17 1.49 15.48
N LEU A 101 -7.11 0.17 15.27
CA LEU A 101 -8.10 -0.77 15.85
C LEU A 101 -8.08 -0.74 17.38
N LEU A 102 -6.91 -0.49 17.97
CA LEU A 102 -6.65 -0.54 19.41
C LEU A 102 -6.84 0.81 20.11
N VAL A 103 -6.74 1.92 19.37
CA VAL A 103 -6.93 3.27 19.91
C VAL A 103 -8.39 3.46 20.33
N ASP A 104 -8.60 4.02 21.53
CA ASP A 104 -9.94 4.41 21.99
C ASP A 104 -10.51 5.51 21.10
N ARG A 105 -11.78 5.35 20.72
CA ARG A 105 -12.45 6.16 19.71
C ARG A 105 -13.44 7.16 20.31
N VAL A 106 -13.59 7.24 21.64
CA VAL A 106 -14.40 8.26 22.36
C VAL A 106 -15.71 8.63 21.63
N GLY A 107 -16.55 7.63 21.33
CA GLY A 107 -17.86 7.83 20.67
C GLY A 107 -17.85 7.90 19.14
N PHE A 108 -16.70 7.66 18.49
CA PHE A 108 -16.61 7.47 17.04
C PHE A 108 -16.62 5.97 16.66
N GLU A 109 -17.24 5.68 15.54
CA GLU A 109 -17.22 4.37 14.88
C GLU A 109 -16.30 4.40 13.66
N PHE A 110 -15.80 3.24 13.24
CA PHE A 110 -15.12 3.13 11.96
C PHE A 110 -16.10 3.34 10.81
N GLY A 111 -15.73 4.23 9.91
CA GLY A 111 -16.38 4.34 8.62
C GLY A 111 -15.85 3.28 7.64
N PHE A 112 -16.54 3.12 6.51
CA PHE A 112 -16.15 2.11 5.53
C PHE A 112 -14.78 2.38 4.90
N GLY A 113 -14.34 3.65 4.82
CA GLY A 113 -13.00 4.01 4.32
C GLY A 113 -11.89 3.33 5.10
N PHE A 114 -12.04 3.23 6.44
CA PHE A 114 -11.09 2.52 7.29
C PHE A 114 -11.00 1.02 6.95
N TYR A 115 -12.14 0.34 6.77
CA TYR A 115 -12.14 -1.09 6.45
C TYR A 115 -11.51 -1.40 5.09
N PHE A 116 -11.76 -0.55 4.09
CA PHE A 116 -11.12 -0.70 2.78
C PHE A 116 -9.61 -0.43 2.85
N GLU A 117 -9.16 0.55 3.64
CA GLU A 117 -7.73 0.75 3.87
C GLU A 117 -7.08 -0.41 4.64
N LEU A 118 -7.79 -1.01 5.61
CA LEU A 118 -7.31 -2.19 6.31
C LEU A 118 -7.11 -3.38 5.36
N VAL A 119 -8.11 -3.66 4.51
CA VAL A 119 -8.02 -4.71 3.49
C VAL A 119 -6.91 -4.39 2.47
N ALA A 120 -6.81 -3.13 2.05
CA ALA A 120 -5.76 -2.68 1.14
C ALA A 120 -4.36 -2.85 1.75
N ALA A 121 -4.16 -2.50 3.02
CA ALA A 121 -2.89 -2.67 3.71
C ALA A 121 -2.46 -4.15 3.77
N ILE A 122 -3.40 -5.05 4.08
CA ILE A 122 -3.14 -6.50 4.04
C ILE A 122 -2.79 -6.95 2.62
N ALA A 123 -3.54 -6.49 1.61
CA ALA A 123 -3.28 -6.82 0.21
C ALA A 123 -1.91 -6.30 -0.27
N LEU A 124 -1.45 -5.13 0.18
CA LEU A 124 -0.11 -4.62 -0.10
C LEU A 124 0.98 -5.56 0.43
N VAL A 125 0.80 -6.11 1.64
CA VAL A 125 1.75 -7.10 2.21
C VAL A 125 1.76 -8.37 1.36
N VAL A 126 0.57 -8.88 0.99
CA VAL A 126 0.45 -10.07 0.13
C VAL A 126 1.14 -9.83 -1.21
N GLY A 127 0.90 -8.69 -1.86
CA GLY A 127 1.54 -8.32 -3.12
C GLY A 127 3.06 -8.22 -3.00
N ALA A 128 3.58 -7.60 -1.93
CA ALA A 128 5.02 -7.50 -1.68
C ALA A 128 5.68 -8.89 -1.47
N VAL A 129 5.02 -9.78 -0.73
CA VAL A 129 5.50 -11.17 -0.53
C VAL A 129 5.48 -11.94 -1.85
N MET A 130 4.45 -11.76 -2.68
CA MET A 130 4.35 -12.41 -3.99
C MET A 130 5.48 -11.97 -4.92
N ILE A 131 5.77 -10.67 -5.04
CA ILE A 131 6.88 -10.16 -5.85
C ILE A 131 8.21 -10.80 -5.42
N ARG A 132 8.45 -10.89 -4.11
CA ARG A 132 9.66 -11.52 -3.57
C ARG A 132 9.77 -13.00 -4.00
N LYS A 133 8.66 -13.75 -3.94
CA LYS A 133 8.63 -15.17 -4.39
C LYS A 133 8.81 -15.31 -5.90
N GLU A 134 8.18 -14.45 -6.69
CA GLU A 134 8.28 -14.46 -8.15
C GLU A 134 9.73 -14.22 -8.60
N ARG A 135 10.43 -13.28 -7.97
CA ARG A 135 11.83 -12.97 -8.28
C ARG A 135 12.80 -14.06 -7.85
N ALA A 136 12.60 -14.65 -6.67
CA ALA A 136 13.39 -15.81 -6.23
C ALA A 136 13.23 -17.01 -7.17
N SER A 137 12.00 -17.25 -7.66
CA SER A 137 11.72 -18.32 -8.63
C SER A 137 12.37 -18.05 -9.99
N ALA A 138 12.44 -16.79 -10.42
CA ALA A 138 13.06 -16.41 -11.67
C ALA A 138 14.59 -16.54 -11.64
N SER A 139 15.25 -16.39 -10.48
CA SER A 139 16.70 -16.62 -10.36
C SER A 139 17.11 -18.10 -10.43
N LEU A 140 16.16 -19.02 -10.26
CA LEU A 140 16.42 -20.46 -10.29
C LEU A 140 16.22 -21.10 -11.68
N ARG A 141 15.71 -20.33 -12.66
CA ARG A 141 15.53 -20.82 -14.03
C ARG A 141 16.81 -20.51 -14.83
N PRO A 142 17.52 -21.53 -15.35
CA PRO A 142 18.75 -21.33 -16.13
C PRO A 142 18.50 -20.62 -17.46
#